data_AF-A0A7Y5JYE7-F1
#
_entry.id   AF-A0A7Y5JYE7-F1
#
_cell.length_a   1.000
_cell.length_b   1.000
_cell.length_c   1.000
_cell.angle_alpha   90.00
_cell.angle_beta   90.00
_cell.angle_gamma   90.00
#
_symmetry.space_group_name_H-M   'P 1'
#
loop_
_entity.id
_entity.type
_entity.pdbx_description
1 polymer ?
#
loop_
_entity_poly.entity_id
_entity_poly.type
_entity_poly.pdbx_seq_one_letter_code
_entity_poly.pdbx_strand_id
1 'polypeptide(L)'
;MKNTAWTLILSLALTAPLAAQERGQKGDRIPEGFQPPPGMCRIWLDGVPPGQQPAPTDCPTAVRNRPPNGRVIFGDDYAKRGRDDDRGRQDDGKSRKPKKP
;
A
#
# COMPACT_ATOMS: atom_id res chain seq x y z
N MET A 1 20.21 41.95 -47.83
CA MET A 1 19.11 42.86 -47.49
C MET A 1 18.04 42.01 -46.81
N LYS A 2 18.19 41.74 -45.51
CA LYS A 2 17.57 42.42 -44.34
C LYS A 2 16.04 42.34 -44.29
N ASN A 3 15.50 41.23 -43.77
CA ASN A 3 14.17 41.19 -43.17
C ASN A 3 14.21 40.30 -41.91
N THR A 4 14.78 40.86 -40.85
CA THR A 4 14.59 40.40 -39.46
C THR A 4 13.22 40.86 -38.99
N ALA A 5 12.36 39.96 -38.48
CA ALA A 5 11.44 40.32 -37.39
C ALA A 5 10.56 39.17 -36.86
N TRP A 6 10.72 38.89 -35.56
CA TRP A 6 9.68 38.51 -34.58
C TRP A 6 9.13 37.07 -34.72
N THR A 7 8.98 36.22 -33.71
CA THR A 7 8.79 36.42 -32.27
C THR A 7 8.96 35.05 -31.57
N LEU A 8 9.51 35.06 -30.36
CA LEU A 8 9.73 33.92 -29.49
C LEU A 8 8.43 33.19 -29.13
N ILE A 9 8.34 31.88 -29.40
CA ILE A 9 7.33 31.01 -28.79
C ILE A 9 7.99 30.29 -27.60
N LEU A 10 7.67 30.82 -26.43
CA LEU A 10 7.87 30.24 -25.12
C LEU A 10 6.96 29.01 -24.97
N SER A 11 7.53 27.80 -24.95
CA SER A 11 6.82 26.60 -24.53
C SER A 11 7.65 25.87 -23.48
N LEU A 12 7.33 26.12 -22.22
CA LEU A 12 7.70 25.32 -21.06
C LEU A 12 7.30 23.85 -21.32
N ALA A 13 8.26 22.98 -21.62
CA ALA A 13 8.04 21.54 -21.55
C ALA A 13 8.13 21.10 -20.08
N LEU A 14 6.95 21.02 -19.48
CA LEU A 14 6.56 20.38 -18.23
C LEU A 14 7.63 19.49 -17.57
N THR A 15 8.11 19.93 -16.40
CA THR A 15 8.63 19.05 -15.34
C THR A 15 7.63 17.91 -15.12
N ALA A 16 8.00 16.68 -15.45
CA ALA A 16 7.22 15.50 -15.08
C ALA A 16 7.37 15.26 -13.57
N PRO A 17 6.31 15.34 -12.76
CA PRO A 17 6.31 14.65 -11.50
C PRO A 17 5.74 13.23 -11.74
N LEU A 18 5.86 12.39 -10.72
CA LEU A 18 5.08 11.18 -10.56
C LEU A 18 5.55 9.91 -11.31
N ALA A 19 6.81 9.53 -11.09
CA ALA A 19 7.00 8.19 -10.55
C ALA A 19 6.84 8.28 -9.01
N ALA A 20 5.67 8.71 -8.55
CA ALA A 20 5.19 8.36 -7.24
C ALA A 20 5.05 6.85 -7.35
N GLN A 21 6.08 6.12 -6.92
CA GLN A 21 6.03 4.68 -6.88
C GLN A 21 4.79 4.35 -6.08
N GLU A 22 3.77 3.85 -6.78
CA GLU A 22 2.62 3.19 -6.19
C GLU A 22 3.20 1.98 -5.44
N ARG A 23 3.74 2.21 -4.25
CA ARG A 23 3.79 1.22 -3.17
C ARG A 23 2.37 1.01 -2.64
N GLY A 24 1.37 1.08 -3.51
CA GLY A 24 0.07 0.50 -3.29
C GLY A 24 0.27 -0.96 -3.61
N GLN A 25 0.52 -1.72 -2.54
CA GLN A 25 0.62 -3.17 -2.49
C GLN A 25 -0.57 -3.81 -3.23
N LYS A 26 -0.51 -3.88 -4.56
CA LYS A 26 -1.40 -4.70 -5.40
C LYS A 26 -0.95 -6.17 -5.27
N GLY A 27 -0.77 -6.64 -4.04
CA GLY A 27 -0.77 -8.07 -3.80
C GLY A 27 -2.21 -8.51 -4.00
N ASP A 28 -2.43 -9.42 -4.94
CA ASP A 28 -3.72 -10.02 -5.29
C ASP A 28 -4.73 -9.91 -4.17
N ARG A 29 -5.78 -9.11 -4.41
CA ARG A 29 -6.82 -8.84 -3.42
C ARG A 29 -7.40 -10.18 -2.99
N ILE A 30 -7.22 -10.52 -1.72
CA ILE A 30 -7.70 -11.80 -1.19
C ILE A 30 -9.21 -11.78 -1.30
N PRO A 31 -9.82 -12.82 -1.90
CA PRO A 31 -11.26 -12.86 -2.01
C PRO A 31 -11.91 -12.80 -0.62
N GLU A 32 -13.00 -12.04 -0.51
CA GLU A 32 -13.78 -11.93 0.72
C GLU A 32 -14.29 -13.33 1.09
N GLY A 33 -13.84 -13.86 2.23
CA GLY A 33 -14.09 -15.24 2.67
C GLY A 33 -12.86 -16.12 2.83
N PHE A 34 -11.71 -15.74 2.26
CA PHE A 34 -10.43 -16.47 2.46
C PHE A 34 -9.53 -15.81 3.52
N GLN A 35 -10.04 -14.77 4.18
CA GLN A 35 -9.36 -14.10 5.27
C GLN A 35 -9.28 -15.02 6.50
N PRO A 36 -8.15 -15.04 7.22
CA PRO A 36 -8.05 -15.78 8.46
C PRO A 36 -9.03 -15.25 9.51
N PRO A 37 -9.50 -16.10 10.44
CA PRO A 37 -10.31 -15.66 11.57
C PRO A 37 -9.53 -14.67 12.46
N PRO A 38 -10.23 -13.89 13.30
CA PRO A 38 -9.57 -12.95 14.21
C PRO A 38 -8.59 -13.68 15.13
N GLY A 39 -7.44 -13.06 15.36
CA GLY A 39 -6.35 -13.60 16.19
C GLY A 39 -5.43 -14.59 15.47
N MET A 40 -5.76 -14.95 14.22
CA MET A 40 -4.96 -15.84 13.38
C MET A 40 -4.35 -15.11 12.20
N CYS A 41 -3.30 -15.70 11.65
CA CYS A 41 -2.68 -15.27 10.42
C CYS A 41 -2.78 -16.36 9.36
N ARG A 42 -2.54 -16.00 8.11
CA ARG A 42 -2.48 -16.95 7.00
C ARG A 42 -1.37 -16.57 6.05
N ILE A 43 -0.64 -17.56 5.55
CA ILE A 43 0.31 -17.34 4.46
C ILE A 43 -0.48 -17.39 3.16
N TRP A 44 -0.40 -16.33 2.36
CA TRP A 44 -0.96 -16.26 1.01
C TRP A 44 0.16 -16.45 0.01
N LEU A 45 0.11 -17.52 -0.77
CA LEU A 45 1.09 -17.85 -1.79
C LEU A 45 0.66 -17.25 -3.13
N ASP A 46 1.59 -16.59 -3.80
CA ASP A 46 1.33 -16.04 -5.13
C ASP A 46 1.26 -17.18 -6.16
N GLY A 47 0.27 -17.11 -7.08
CA GLY A 47 0.03 -18.15 -8.09
C GLY A 47 -0.69 -19.41 -7.59
N VAL A 48 -1.03 -19.50 -6.30
CA VAL A 48 -1.80 -20.62 -5.74
C VAL A 48 -3.29 -20.25 -5.67
N PRO A 49 -4.20 -21.09 -6.21
CA PRO A 49 -5.63 -20.79 -6.18
C PRO A 49 -6.17 -20.82 -4.74
N PRO A 50 -7.21 -20.02 -4.41
CA PRO A 50 -7.70 -19.84 -3.04
C PRO A 50 -8.04 -21.13 -2.28
N GLY A 51 -8.57 -22.15 -2.98
CA GLY A 51 -8.91 -23.45 -2.40
C GLY A 51 -7.71 -24.36 -2.09
N GLN A 52 -6.51 -24.01 -2.57
CA GLN A 52 -5.26 -24.73 -2.31
C GLN A 52 -4.31 -23.92 -1.40
N GLN A 53 -4.74 -22.74 -0.97
CA GLN A 53 -3.97 -21.92 -0.05
C GLN A 53 -3.87 -22.63 1.31
N PRO A 54 -2.72 -22.54 2.00
CA PRO A 54 -2.50 -23.18 3.29
C PRO A 54 -3.53 -22.70 4.32
N ALA A 55 -3.80 -23.54 5.32
CA ALA A 55 -4.74 -23.20 6.39
C ALA A 55 -4.26 -22.00 7.23
N PRO A 56 -5.18 -21.27 7.88
CA PRO A 56 -4.82 -20.29 8.90
C PRO A 56 -3.97 -20.93 10.02
N THR A 57 -3.01 -20.16 10.53
CA THR A 57 -2.00 -20.55 11.51
C THR A 57 -1.74 -19.37 12.45
N ASP A 58 -1.05 -19.59 13.57
CA ASP A 58 -0.67 -18.51 14.45
C ASP A 58 0.29 -17.51 13.76
N CYS A 59 0.16 -16.23 14.14
CA CYS A 59 0.94 -15.16 13.52
C CYS A 59 2.46 -15.31 13.66
N PRO A 60 3.01 -15.70 14.82
CA PRO A 60 4.44 -15.98 14.93
C PRO A 60 4.91 -17.03 13.93
N THR A 61 4.23 -18.17 13.84
CA THR A 61 4.55 -19.25 12.89
C THR A 61 4.41 -18.78 11.45
N ALA A 62 3.35 -18.05 11.11
CA ALA A 62 3.13 -17.53 9.76
C ALA A 62 4.26 -16.59 9.31
N VAL A 63 4.76 -15.74 10.20
CA VAL A 63 5.86 -14.82 9.92
C VAL A 63 7.19 -15.56 9.79
N ARG A 64 7.44 -16.56 10.64
CA ARG A 64 8.69 -17.34 10.62
C ARG A 64 8.80 -18.25 9.40
N ASN A 65 7.69 -18.86 9.00
CA ASN A 65 7.64 -19.82 7.89
C ASN A 65 7.21 -19.18 6.56
N ARG A 66 7.19 -17.86 6.47
CA ARG A 66 6.79 -17.15 5.24
C ARG A 66 7.77 -17.47 4.11
N PRO A 67 7.33 -18.16 3.04
CA PRO A 67 8.19 -18.42 1.89
C PRO A 67 8.40 -17.13 1.07
N PRO A 68 9.43 -17.08 0.21
CA PRO A 68 9.74 -15.89 -0.57
C PRO A 68 8.65 -15.52 -1.58
N ASN A 69 7.87 -16.49 -2.04
CA ASN A 69 6.74 -16.33 -2.96
C ASN A 69 5.39 -16.19 -2.23
N GLY A 70 5.40 -15.72 -0.99
CA GLY A 70 4.19 -15.57 -0.20
C GLY A 70 4.23 -14.39 0.77
N ARG A 71 3.04 -13.99 1.20
CA ARG A 71 2.83 -12.86 2.11
C ARG A 71 1.96 -13.29 3.29
N VAL A 72 2.19 -12.68 4.45
CA VAL A 72 1.39 -12.96 5.66
C VAL A 72 0.20 -12.03 5.71
N ILE A 73 -0.96 -12.63 5.91
CA ILE A 73 -2.25 -11.98 6.02
C ILE A 73 -2.68 -12.08 7.46
N PHE A 74 -3.03 -10.94 8.04
CA PHE A 74 -3.48 -10.85 9.43
C PHE A 74 -5.00 -10.84 9.46
N GLY A 75 -5.59 -11.48 10.47
CA GLY A 75 -7.04 -11.45 10.69
C GLY A 75 -7.57 -10.03 10.92
N ASP A 76 -8.89 -9.89 10.82
CA ASP A 76 -9.61 -8.61 10.87
C ASP A 76 -9.35 -7.80 12.15
N ASP A 77 -9.08 -8.46 13.28
CA ASP A 77 -8.77 -7.82 14.56
C ASP A 77 -7.41 -7.09 14.55
N TYR A 78 -6.40 -7.68 13.91
CA TYR A 78 -5.10 -7.07 13.70
C TYR A 78 -5.16 -5.91 12.70
N ALA A 79 -5.91 -6.08 11.61
CA ALA A 79 -6.09 -5.04 10.60
C ALA A 79 -6.85 -3.82 11.16
N LYS A 80 -7.85 -4.05 12.02
CA LYS A 80 -8.62 -2.99 12.67
C LYS A 80 -7.77 -2.16 13.64
N ARG A 81 -6.95 -2.81 14.48
CA ARG A 81 -6.04 -2.11 15.40
C ARG A 81 -5.09 -1.16 14.65
N GLY A 82 -4.44 -1.65 13.59
CA GLY A 82 -3.54 -0.81 12.79
C GLY A 82 -4.25 0.41 12.19
N ARG A 83 -5.48 0.23 11.68
CA ARG A 83 -6.27 1.34 11.13
C ARG A 83 -6.65 2.39 12.18
N ASP A 84 -7.00 1.95 13.39
CA ASP A 84 -7.38 2.85 14.47
C ASP A 84 -6.16 3.63 15.00
N ASP A 85 -5.00 2.98 15.12
CA ASP A 85 -3.72 3.60 15.47
C ASP A 85 -3.26 4.64 14.43
N ASP A 86 -3.34 4.31 13.14
CA ASP A 86 -2.99 5.21 12.03
C ASP A 86 -3.91 6.45 12.01
N ARG A 87 -5.20 6.27 12.29
CA ARG A 87 -6.16 7.38 12.39
C ARG A 87 -5.81 8.30 13.56
N GLY A 88 -5.49 7.75 14.73
CA GLY A 88 -5.05 8.52 15.89
C GLY A 88 -3.79 9.34 15.59
N ARG A 89 -2.79 8.70 14.96
CA ARG A 89 -1.53 9.38 14.59
C ARG A 89 -1.72 10.50 13.56
N GLN A 90 -2.63 10.33 12.61
CA GLN A 90 -2.94 11.38 11.62
C GLN A 90 -3.62 12.59 12.27
N ASP A 91 -4.48 12.36 13.26
CA ASP A 91 -5.16 13.44 14.00
C ASP A 91 -4.15 14.28 14.81
N ASP A 92 -3.24 13.61 15.53
CA ASP A 92 -2.16 14.27 16.28
C ASP A 92 -1.23 15.09 15.38
N GLY A 93 -0.86 14.54 14.22
CA GLY A 93 -0.01 15.22 13.25
C GLY A 93 -0.68 16.43 12.59
N LYS A 94 -2.01 16.37 12.39
CA LYS A 94 -2.79 17.48 11.84
C LYS A 94 -2.94 18.61 12.86
N SER A 95 -3.12 18.27 14.14
CA SER A 95 -3.21 19.23 15.25
C SER A 95 -1.87 19.94 15.53
N ARG A 96 -0.74 19.32 15.22
CA ARG A 96 0.61 19.89 15.38
C ARG A 96 1.12 20.73 14.20
N LYS A 97 0.39 20.80 13.08
CA LYS A 97 0.80 21.68 11.96
C LYS A 97 0.58 23.14 12.37
N PRO A 98 1.62 24.00 12.44
CA PRO A 98 1.42 25.42 12.65
C PRO A 98 0.58 25.98 11.51
N LYS A 99 -0.50 26.71 11.82
CA LYS A 99 -1.22 27.52 10.83
C LYS A 99 -0.20 28.48 10.23
N LYS A 100 0.11 28.31 8.95
CA LYS A 100 0.92 29.25 8.19
C LYS A 100 0.16 30.60 8.18
N PRO A 101 0.80 31.72 8.55
CA PRO A 101 0.18 33.04 8.56
C PRO A 101 -0.22 33.50 7.15
#